data_AF-A0A518CDP1-F1
#
_entry.id   AF-A0A518CDP1-F1
#
_cell.length_a   1.000
_cell.length_b   1.000
_cell.length_c   1.000
_cell.angle_alpha   90.00
_cell.angle_beta   90.00
_cell.angle_gamma   90.00
#
_symmetry.space_group_name_H-M   'P 1'
#
loop_
_entity.id
_entity.type
_entity.pdbx_description
1 polymer ?
#
loop_
_entity_poly.entity_id
_entity_poly.type
_entity_poly.pdbx_seq_one_letter_code
_entity_poly.pdbx_strand_id
1 'polypeptide(L)'
;MSDRNEALAVLKQARDALLARMTEAILEQAEEIVADAQGESFLSEIETLYDQMGNKLAHLNQMISNLPAEAEPQDDTFPFDREDQPEEQPTARLPHFPIASKSEVELPPRVQRDDLIGLPAPGVSLPKAPAFARFVAHIEQGETDQAGDVIAQIFGLSPFSGMKCAETFAARYETDTAVVVKAMRIRQELTQKRFNDALMLMHECFGLQGIEAMIALQKMREIIAAPSNS
;
A
#
# COMPACT_ATOMS: atom_id res chain seq x y z
N MET A 1 5.04 -33.63 -27.64
CA MET A 1 3.96 -32.62 -27.51
C MET A 1 3.01 -32.89 -26.32
N SER A 2 3.29 -33.81 -25.40
CA SER A 2 2.34 -34.16 -24.30
C SER A 2 2.60 -33.39 -23.01
N ASP A 3 3.86 -33.37 -22.56
CA ASP A 3 4.22 -32.93 -21.19
C ASP A 3 3.93 -31.44 -20.92
N ARG A 4 3.95 -30.60 -21.96
CA ARG A 4 3.67 -29.15 -21.86
C ARG A 4 2.19 -28.86 -21.61
N ASN A 5 1.32 -29.47 -22.40
CA ASN A 5 -0.13 -29.32 -22.24
C ASN A 5 -0.59 -29.94 -20.91
N GLU A 6 0.07 -31.01 -20.49
CA GLU A 6 -0.14 -31.63 -19.18
C GLU A 6 0.30 -30.70 -18.03
N ALA A 7 1.49 -30.09 -18.11
CA ALA A 7 1.93 -29.11 -17.12
C ALA A 7 1.01 -27.88 -17.04
N LEU A 8 0.53 -27.39 -18.18
CA LEU A 8 -0.37 -26.25 -18.25
C LEU A 8 -1.77 -26.60 -17.68
N ALA A 9 -2.26 -27.80 -17.95
CA ALA A 9 -3.50 -28.31 -17.35
C ALA A 9 -3.38 -28.44 -15.82
N VAL A 10 -2.26 -28.98 -15.33
CA VAL A 10 -1.99 -29.11 -13.88
C VAL A 10 -1.89 -27.73 -13.21
N LEU A 11 -1.21 -26.75 -13.82
CA LEU A 11 -1.09 -25.40 -13.29
C LEU A 11 -2.45 -24.66 -13.27
N LYS A 12 -3.27 -24.83 -14.30
CA LYS A 12 -4.65 -24.30 -14.33
C LYS A 12 -5.52 -24.93 -13.25
N GLN A 13 -5.46 -26.26 -13.12
CA GLN A 13 -6.20 -26.99 -12.08
C GLN A 13 -5.76 -26.58 -10.67
N ALA A 14 -4.46 -26.38 -10.45
CA ALA A 14 -3.92 -25.91 -9.18
C ALA A 14 -4.38 -24.48 -8.85
N ARG A 15 -4.41 -23.58 -9.82
CA ARG A 15 -4.94 -22.22 -9.66
C ARG A 15 -6.43 -22.24 -9.31
N ASP A 16 -7.22 -23.01 -10.03
CA ASP A 16 -8.67 -23.06 -9.83
C ASP A 16 -9.03 -23.70 -8.47
N ALA A 17 -8.28 -24.73 -8.05
CA ALA A 17 -8.40 -25.31 -6.71
C ALA A 17 -7.98 -24.33 -5.60
N LEU A 18 -6.94 -23.51 -5.83
CA LEU A 18 -6.52 -22.48 -4.89
C LEU A 18 -7.58 -21.37 -4.76
N LEU A 19 -8.18 -20.95 -5.87
CA LEU A 19 -9.29 -19.98 -5.88
C LEU A 19 -10.53 -20.48 -5.15
N ALA A 20 -10.88 -21.76 -5.34
CA ALA A 20 -11.99 -22.38 -4.62
C ALA A 20 -11.74 -22.37 -3.10
N ARG A 21 -10.54 -22.81 -2.67
CA ARG A 21 -10.14 -22.79 -1.26
C ARG A 21 -10.05 -21.37 -0.69
N MET A 22 -9.63 -20.40 -1.51
CA MET A 22 -9.58 -18.99 -1.10
C MET A 22 -10.99 -18.45 -0.87
N THR A 23 -11.93 -18.80 -1.73
CA THR A 23 -13.33 -18.39 -1.57
C THR A 23 -13.93 -19.01 -0.32
N GLU A 24 -13.65 -20.29 -0.07
CA GLU A 24 -14.10 -21.00 1.14
C GLU A 24 -13.50 -20.40 2.41
N ALA A 25 -12.18 -20.15 2.45
CA ALA A 25 -11.52 -19.52 3.59
C ALA A 25 -12.02 -18.10 3.87
N ILE A 26 -12.27 -17.29 2.83
CA ILE A 26 -12.86 -15.95 2.97
C ILE A 26 -14.29 -16.04 3.51
N LEU A 27 -15.08 -17.03 3.09
CA LEU A 27 -16.43 -17.23 3.61
C LEU A 27 -16.45 -17.71 5.06
N GLU A 28 -15.53 -18.61 5.44
CA GLU A 28 -15.38 -19.06 6.83
C GLU A 28 -14.92 -17.92 7.75
N GLN A 29 -14.02 -17.06 7.28
CA GLN A 29 -13.52 -15.91 8.03
C GLN A 29 -14.35 -14.63 7.79
N ALA A 30 -15.51 -14.71 7.14
CA ALA A 30 -16.27 -13.54 6.73
C ALA A 30 -16.73 -12.69 7.93
N GLU A 31 -17.12 -13.33 9.04
CA GLU A 31 -17.52 -12.62 10.26
C GLU A 31 -16.34 -11.93 10.94
N GLU A 32 -15.17 -12.58 10.95
CA GLU A 32 -13.91 -12.04 11.48
C GLU A 32 -13.41 -10.86 10.63
N ILE A 33 -13.48 -10.98 9.30
CA ILE A 33 -13.17 -9.91 8.34
C ILE A 33 -14.11 -8.72 8.50
N VAL A 34 -15.40 -8.96 8.73
CA VAL A 34 -16.38 -7.89 8.98
C VAL A 34 -16.08 -7.22 10.33
N ALA A 35 -15.70 -7.99 11.35
CA ALA A 35 -15.27 -7.45 12.64
C ALA A 35 -13.98 -6.62 12.48
N ASP A 36 -12.98 -7.08 11.72
CA ASP A 36 -11.76 -6.33 11.40
C ASP A 36 -12.07 -5.02 10.64
N ALA A 37 -12.93 -5.08 9.62
CA ALA A 37 -13.38 -3.90 8.87
C ALA A 37 -14.16 -2.89 9.73
N GLN A 38 -14.85 -3.36 10.78
CA GLN A 38 -15.52 -2.54 11.79
C GLN A 38 -14.58 -2.07 12.91
N GLY A 39 -13.32 -2.53 12.91
CA GLY A 39 -12.30 -2.23 13.91
C GLY A 39 -12.51 -2.97 15.23
N GLU A 40 -13.28 -4.06 15.22
CA GLU A 40 -13.56 -4.94 16.37
C GLU A 40 -12.56 -6.11 16.48
N SER A 41 -11.92 -6.52 15.38
CA SER A 41 -10.77 -7.46 15.39
C SER A 41 -9.45 -6.69 15.48
N PHE A 42 -8.50 -7.21 16.26
CA PHE A 42 -7.16 -6.63 16.46
C PHE A 42 -6.07 -7.36 15.69
N LEU A 43 -6.40 -8.54 15.15
CA LEU A 43 -5.53 -9.29 14.27
C LEU A 43 -5.87 -8.79 12.88
N SER A 44 -4.90 -8.20 12.17
CA SER A 44 -5.06 -7.79 10.76
C SER A 44 -5.29 -9.02 9.87
N GLU A 45 -6.42 -9.69 10.06
CA GLU A 45 -6.83 -10.92 9.40
C GLU A 45 -7.03 -10.66 7.92
N ILE A 46 -7.55 -9.47 7.56
CA ILE A 46 -7.61 -9.00 6.17
C ILE A 46 -6.22 -8.92 5.54
N GLU A 47 -5.24 -8.29 6.21
CA GLU A 47 -3.89 -8.13 5.65
C GLU A 47 -3.16 -9.47 5.55
N THR A 48 -3.31 -10.35 6.54
CA THR A 48 -2.67 -11.68 6.52
C THR A 48 -3.28 -12.61 5.46
N LEU A 49 -4.60 -12.57 5.25
CA LEU A 49 -5.25 -13.28 4.13
C LEU A 49 -4.73 -12.76 2.78
N TYR A 50 -4.65 -11.44 2.64
CA TYR A 50 -4.22 -10.79 1.41
C TYR A 50 -2.75 -11.10 1.07
N ASP A 51 -1.86 -11.06 2.07
CA ASP A 51 -0.44 -11.36 1.89
C ASP A 51 -0.20 -12.86 1.60
N GLN A 52 -0.82 -13.76 2.36
CA GLN A 52 -0.55 -15.20 2.18
C GLN A 52 -1.13 -15.72 0.86
N MET A 53 -2.32 -15.26 0.47
CA MET A 53 -3.01 -15.78 -0.71
C MET A 53 -2.70 -14.97 -1.97
N GLY A 54 -2.57 -13.65 -1.86
CA GLY A 54 -2.18 -12.77 -2.95
C GLY A 54 -0.80 -13.11 -3.50
N ASN A 55 0.19 -13.36 -2.63
CA ASN A 55 1.52 -13.78 -3.06
C ASN A 55 1.53 -15.14 -3.77
N LYS A 56 0.71 -16.11 -3.32
CA LYS A 56 0.61 -17.42 -3.95
C LYS A 56 -0.06 -17.37 -5.32
N LEU A 57 -1.12 -16.56 -5.48
CA LEU A 57 -1.79 -16.34 -6.76
C LEU A 57 -0.91 -15.57 -7.75
N ALA A 58 -0.22 -14.53 -7.29
CA ALA A 58 0.74 -13.78 -8.09
C ALA A 58 1.85 -14.69 -8.62
N HIS A 59 2.40 -15.56 -7.76
CA HIS A 59 3.44 -16.52 -8.14
C HIS A 59 2.93 -17.55 -9.16
N LEU A 60 1.72 -18.10 -8.99
CA LEU A 60 1.09 -19.00 -9.96
C LEU A 60 0.84 -18.33 -11.31
N ASN A 61 0.34 -17.09 -11.32
CA ASN A 61 0.15 -16.32 -12.55
C ASN A 61 1.49 -16.02 -13.24
N GLN A 62 2.54 -15.72 -12.48
CA GLN A 62 3.88 -15.51 -13.02
C GLN A 62 4.46 -16.80 -13.62
N MET A 63 4.25 -17.96 -12.99
CA MET A 63 4.64 -19.26 -13.58
C MET A 63 3.86 -19.58 -14.86
N ILE A 64 2.58 -19.21 -14.92
CA ILE A 64 1.76 -19.35 -16.13
C ILE A 64 2.26 -18.42 -17.25
N SER A 65 2.61 -17.17 -16.93
CA SER A 65 3.10 -16.17 -17.90
C SER A 65 4.53 -16.41 -18.37
N ASN A 66 5.37 -17.07 -17.55
CA ASN A 66 6.76 -17.41 -17.90
C ASN A 66 6.89 -18.71 -18.71
N LEU A 67 5.78 -19.43 -18.95
CA LEU A 67 5.79 -20.52 -19.93
C LEU A 67 6.08 -19.92 -21.31
N PRO A 68 7.10 -20.40 -22.03
CA PRO A 68 7.47 -19.84 -23.33
C PRO A 68 6.27 -19.89 -24.26
N ALA A 69 5.87 -18.71 -24.76
CA ALA A 69 4.83 -18.58 -25.77
C ALA A 69 5.12 -19.57 -26.90
N GLU A 70 4.10 -20.32 -27.33
CA GLU A 70 4.23 -21.15 -28.51
C GLU A 70 4.71 -20.25 -29.66
N ALA A 71 5.82 -20.61 -30.30
CA ALA A 71 6.02 -20.20 -31.67
C ALA A 71 4.82 -20.79 -32.42
N GLU A 72 3.89 -19.94 -32.84
CA GLU A 72 2.81 -20.34 -33.72
C GLU A 72 3.42 -21.18 -34.85
N PRO A 73 2.92 -22.39 -35.14
CA PRO A 73 3.35 -23.09 -36.33
C PRO A 73 2.98 -22.22 -37.52
N GLN A 74 3.98 -21.61 -38.15
CA GLN A 74 3.86 -21.09 -39.51
C GLN A 74 3.52 -22.30 -40.38
N ASP A 75 2.25 -22.44 -40.74
CA ASP A 75 1.77 -23.39 -41.74
C ASP A 75 2.33 -22.96 -43.11
N ASP A 76 3.56 -23.37 -43.39
CA ASP A 76 4.08 -23.52 -44.74
C ASP A 76 3.58 -24.88 -45.27
N THR A 77 2.56 -24.87 -46.15
CA THR A 77 2.64 -25.38 -47.54
C THR A 77 1.27 -25.71 -48.23
N PHE A 78 0.85 -24.81 -49.15
CA PHE A 78 0.41 -24.99 -50.57
C PHE A 78 -0.72 -25.99 -50.99
N PRO A 79 -1.23 -25.97 -52.26
CA PRO A 79 -1.64 -24.88 -53.18
C PRO A 79 -3.01 -25.18 -53.87
N PHE A 80 -3.81 -24.16 -54.24
CA PHE A 80 -4.73 -24.28 -55.39
C PHE A 80 -4.84 -22.94 -56.14
N ASP A 81 -4.52 -23.05 -57.42
CA ASP A 81 -4.47 -22.08 -58.53
C ASP A 81 -5.75 -21.23 -58.69
N ARG A 82 -5.63 -19.88 -58.75
CA ARG A 82 -5.66 -19.01 -59.98
C ARG A 82 -7.09 -18.46 -60.23
N GLU A 83 -7.38 -17.20 -60.59
CA GLU A 83 -6.68 -16.17 -61.36
C GLU A 83 -7.12 -14.77 -60.86
N ASP A 84 -6.18 -13.89 -60.50
CA ASP A 84 -6.00 -12.57 -61.12
C ASP A 84 -4.94 -11.74 -60.36
N GLN A 85 -3.82 -11.50 -61.04
CA GLN A 85 -2.80 -10.47 -60.77
C GLN A 85 -2.61 -9.74 -62.11
N PRO A 86 -2.13 -8.46 -62.17
CA PRO A 86 -1.12 -7.85 -61.29
C PRO A 86 -1.53 -6.40 -60.84
N GLU A 87 -0.85 -5.59 -60.02
CA GLU A 87 0.57 -5.21 -59.91
C GLU A 87 0.87 -4.55 -58.53
N GLU A 88 2.08 -4.85 -58.04
CA GLU A 88 3.06 -4.00 -57.33
C GLU A 88 2.78 -3.35 -55.95
N GLN A 89 3.63 -3.77 -55.00
CA GLN A 89 3.90 -3.15 -53.69
C GLN A 89 4.49 -1.73 -53.83
N PRO A 90 4.36 -0.89 -52.79
CA PRO A 90 5.51 -0.80 -51.88
C PRO A 90 5.12 -0.77 -50.40
N THR A 91 5.96 -1.44 -49.61
CA THR A 91 6.04 -1.41 -48.15
C THR A 91 6.03 0.01 -47.59
N ALA A 92 4.99 0.35 -46.82
CA ALA A 92 4.98 1.52 -45.95
C ALA A 92 5.95 1.29 -44.78
N ARG A 93 7.18 1.79 -44.92
CA ARG A 93 8.12 1.97 -43.81
C ARG A 93 7.52 2.99 -42.83
N LEU A 94 7.31 2.56 -41.59
CA LEU A 94 7.08 3.47 -40.47
C LEU A 94 8.28 4.43 -40.34
N PRO A 95 8.06 5.73 -40.08
CA PRO A 95 9.14 6.70 -39.95
C PRO A 95 9.97 6.42 -38.69
N HIS A 96 11.25 6.09 -38.91
CA HIS A 96 12.28 6.15 -37.87
C HIS A 96 12.40 7.61 -37.40
N PHE A 97 12.04 7.88 -36.15
CA PHE A 97 12.44 9.12 -35.47
C PHE A 97 13.83 8.92 -34.87
N PRO A 98 14.86 9.68 -35.27
CA PRO A 98 16.14 9.67 -34.58
C PRO A 98 16.03 10.56 -33.35
N ILE A 99 15.85 9.96 -32.16
CA ILE A 99 16.13 10.68 -30.91
C ILE A 99 17.65 10.67 -30.74
N ALA A 100 18.27 11.82 -30.96
CA ALA A 100 19.67 12.04 -30.65
C ALA A 100 19.88 11.97 -29.13
N SER A 101 20.31 10.83 -28.62
CA SER A 101 20.80 10.69 -27.25
C SER A 101 22.25 11.20 -27.18
N LYS A 102 22.43 12.50 -26.97
CA LYS A 102 23.67 13.01 -26.37
C LYS A 102 23.62 12.68 -24.88
N SER A 103 24.33 11.63 -24.50
CA SER A 103 24.64 11.31 -23.12
C SER A 103 25.90 12.08 -22.74
N GLU A 104 25.76 13.13 -21.94
CA GLU A 104 26.88 13.80 -21.29
C GLU A 104 26.64 13.69 -19.79
N VAL A 105 27.35 12.73 -19.20
CA VAL A 105 27.40 12.51 -17.76
C VAL A 105 28.43 13.49 -17.22
N GLU A 106 27.95 14.51 -16.50
CA GLU A 106 28.82 15.35 -15.68
C GLU A 106 28.22 15.46 -14.26
N LEU A 107 28.94 14.86 -13.31
CA LEU A 107 28.81 15.05 -11.86
C LEU A 107 30.19 15.57 -11.39
N PRO A 108 30.30 16.29 -10.25
CA PRO A 108 29.42 17.26 -9.58
C PRO A 108 30.18 18.60 -9.31
N PRO A 109 29.66 19.52 -8.47
CA PRO A 109 30.22 19.55 -7.12
C PRO A 109 29.18 19.76 -6.01
N ARG A 110 29.47 19.14 -4.86
CA ARG A 110 28.82 19.40 -3.57
C ARG A 110 29.17 20.81 -3.08
N VAL A 111 28.15 21.59 -2.71
CA VAL A 111 28.24 22.73 -1.77
C VAL A 111 26.98 22.64 -0.90
N GLN A 112 27.07 22.05 0.29
CA GLN A 112 27.11 22.73 1.60
C GLN A 112 25.95 23.72 1.86
N ARG A 113 25.07 23.27 2.78
CA ARG A 113 24.19 23.98 3.74
C ARG A 113 23.92 25.48 3.53
N ASP A 114 22.64 25.84 3.49
CA ASP A 114 21.97 26.60 4.57
C ASP A 114 20.52 26.95 4.17
N ASP A 115 19.60 26.85 5.14
CA ASP A 115 18.35 27.61 5.26
C ASP A 115 17.42 27.76 4.05
N LEU A 116 16.78 26.68 3.61
CA LEU A 116 15.51 26.80 2.88
C LEU A 116 14.48 25.82 3.42
N ILE A 117 13.51 26.41 4.15
CA ILE A 117 12.17 25.92 4.39
C ILE A 117 11.61 25.40 3.05
N GLY A 118 11.76 24.11 2.82
CA GLY A 118 11.13 23.40 1.71
C GLY A 118 9.68 23.17 2.08
N LEU A 119 8.82 24.13 1.78
CA LEU A 119 7.38 23.87 1.65
C LEU A 119 7.23 22.61 0.77
N PRO A 120 6.49 21.57 1.21
CA PRO A 120 6.27 20.42 0.34
C PRO A 120 5.56 20.91 -0.91
N ALA A 121 6.14 20.61 -2.07
CA ALA A 121 5.58 20.94 -3.36
C ALA A 121 4.13 20.39 -3.47
N PRO A 122 3.16 21.21 -3.91
CA PRO A 122 1.79 20.76 -4.05
C PRO A 122 1.70 19.76 -5.22
N GLY A 123 1.32 18.52 -4.93
CA GLY A 123 1.00 17.53 -5.95
C GLY A 123 1.72 16.19 -5.88
N VAL A 124 2.58 15.94 -4.89
CA VAL A 124 3.04 14.57 -4.62
C VAL A 124 1.97 13.88 -3.78
N SER A 125 1.20 12.98 -4.38
CA SER A 125 0.41 12.03 -3.61
C SER A 125 1.38 11.11 -2.88
N LEU A 126 1.65 11.44 -1.62
CA LEU A 126 2.43 10.59 -0.73
C LEU A 126 1.79 9.19 -0.76
N PRO A 127 2.60 8.11 -0.77
CA PRO A 127 2.06 6.76 -0.76
C PRO A 127 1.03 6.63 0.36
N LYS A 128 -0.15 6.11 0.00
CA LYS A 128 -1.37 5.98 0.82
C LYS A 128 -1.21 4.97 1.96
N ALA A 129 -0.09 4.97 2.66
CA ALA A 129 0.00 4.29 3.94
C ALA A 129 -0.86 5.08 4.95
N PRO A 130 -1.61 4.40 5.84
CA PRO A 130 -2.34 5.09 6.88
C PRO A 130 -1.36 5.98 7.66
N ALA A 131 -1.71 7.26 7.87
CA ALA A 131 -0.80 8.25 8.46
C ALA A 131 -0.19 7.80 9.80
N PHE A 132 -0.93 6.97 10.54
CA PHE A 132 -0.47 6.35 11.78
C PHE A 132 0.63 5.29 11.58
N ALA A 133 0.58 4.47 10.52
CA ALA A 133 1.63 3.49 10.24
C ALA A 133 2.98 4.18 9.94
N ARG A 134 2.94 5.35 9.30
CA ARG A 134 4.14 6.18 9.10
C ARG A 134 4.70 6.70 10.40
N PHE A 135 3.83 7.16 11.30
CA PHE A 135 4.24 7.56 12.65
C PHE A 135 4.96 6.43 13.38
N VAL A 136 4.37 5.22 13.41
CA VAL A 136 5.00 4.06 14.07
C VAL A 136 6.33 3.69 13.42
N ALA A 137 6.43 3.72 12.08
CA ALA A 137 7.68 3.46 11.38
C ALA A 137 8.80 4.46 11.75
N HIS A 138 8.48 5.76 11.90
CA HIS A 138 9.46 6.75 12.36
C HIS A 138 9.90 6.51 13.81
N ILE A 139 8.97 6.09 14.69
CA ILE A 139 9.29 5.72 16.08
C ILE A 139 10.23 4.50 16.10
N GLU A 140 9.97 3.48 15.30
CA GLU A 140 10.82 2.28 15.19
C GLU A 140 12.23 2.58 14.65
N GLN A 141 12.34 3.59 13.79
CA GLN A 141 13.62 4.07 13.25
C GLN A 141 14.35 5.03 14.21
N GLY A 142 13.75 5.39 15.35
CA GLY A 142 14.30 6.35 16.30
C GLY A 142 14.21 7.81 15.85
N GLU A 143 13.41 8.10 14.81
CA GLU A 143 13.22 9.43 14.25
C GLU A 143 12.07 10.17 14.97
N THR A 144 12.26 10.50 16.25
CA THR A 144 11.22 11.13 17.10
C THR A 144 10.75 12.49 16.60
N ASP A 145 11.64 13.28 15.98
CA ASP A 145 11.30 14.60 15.45
C ASP A 145 10.32 14.50 14.28
N GLN A 146 10.59 13.61 13.33
CA GLN A 146 9.72 13.35 12.18
C GLN A 146 8.39 12.72 12.63
N ALA A 147 8.43 11.81 13.61
CA ALA A 147 7.24 11.25 14.23
C ALA A 147 6.38 12.35 14.90
N GLY A 148 7.02 13.32 15.55
CA GLY A 148 6.39 14.50 16.15
C GLY A 148 5.62 15.35 15.15
N ASP A 149 6.21 15.60 13.98
CA ASP A 149 5.55 16.35 12.91
C ASP A 149 4.34 15.60 12.34
N VAL A 150 4.47 14.28 12.13
CA VAL A 150 3.37 13.45 11.62
C VAL A 150 2.22 13.42 12.61
N ILE A 151 2.48 13.20 13.91
CA ILE A 151 1.41 13.15 14.91
C ILE A 151 0.78 14.52 15.16
N ALA A 152 1.55 15.62 15.09
CA ALA A 152 1.04 16.98 15.14
C ALA A 152 0.04 17.24 14.01
N GLN A 153 0.33 16.77 12.79
CA GLN A 153 -0.57 16.90 11.65
C GLN A 153 -1.87 16.10 11.84
N ILE A 154 -1.75 14.84 12.30
CA ILE A 154 -2.90 13.95 12.54
C ILE A 154 -3.83 14.55 13.60
N PHE A 155 -3.27 15.00 14.73
CA PHE A 155 -4.06 15.54 15.85
C PHE A 155 -4.36 17.04 15.73
N GLY A 156 -3.76 17.75 14.78
CA GLY A 156 -3.85 19.21 14.65
C GLY A 156 -3.33 19.95 15.86
N LEU A 157 -2.24 19.46 16.43
CA LEU A 157 -1.58 20.08 17.57
C LEU A 157 -0.45 21.00 17.09
N SER A 158 0.09 21.80 18.02
CA SER A 158 1.32 22.54 17.76
C SER A 158 2.49 21.58 17.51
N PRO A 159 3.51 21.96 16.72
CA PRO A 159 4.70 21.12 16.51
C PRO A 159 5.38 20.73 17.82
N PHE A 160 5.43 21.66 18.79
CA PHE A 160 5.99 21.41 20.12
C PHE A 160 5.19 20.36 20.91
N SER A 161 3.86 20.43 20.87
CA SER A 161 3.00 19.43 21.52
C SER A 161 3.11 18.07 20.82
N GLY A 162 3.23 18.05 19.48
CA GLY A 162 3.45 16.82 18.71
C GLY A 162 4.77 16.12 19.03
N MET A 163 5.85 16.89 19.17
CA MET A 163 7.16 16.36 19.60
C MET A 163 7.06 15.68 20.97
N LYS A 164 6.45 16.35 21.97
CA LYS A 164 6.21 15.74 23.29
C LYS A 164 5.36 14.48 23.25
N CYS A 165 4.38 14.43 22.36
CA CYS A 165 3.56 13.22 22.16
C CYS A 165 4.40 12.08 21.60
N ALA A 166 5.25 12.36 20.61
CA ALA A 166 6.13 11.36 20.02
C ALA A 166 7.18 10.85 21.02
N GLU A 167 7.79 11.73 21.81
CA GLU A 167 8.70 11.34 22.90
C GLU A 167 8.00 10.45 23.94
N THR A 168 6.80 10.85 24.37
CA THR A 168 6.03 10.07 25.35
C THR A 168 5.63 8.71 24.78
N PHE A 169 5.25 8.67 23.51
CA PHE A 169 4.88 7.43 22.84
C PHE A 169 6.09 6.51 22.64
N ALA A 170 7.24 7.06 22.22
CA ALA A 170 8.50 6.31 22.06
C ALA A 170 8.95 5.68 23.39
N ALA A 171 8.96 6.46 24.47
CA ALA A 171 9.32 5.96 25.80
C ALA A 171 8.39 4.82 26.27
N ARG A 172 7.10 4.89 25.94
CA ARG A 172 6.13 3.83 26.25
C ARG A 172 6.28 2.63 25.32
N TYR A 173 6.58 2.85 24.04
CA TYR A 173 6.79 1.80 23.05
C TYR A 173 7.99 0.91 23.39
N GLU A 174 9.07 1.51 23.91
CA GLU A 174 10.23 0.75 24.43
C GLU A 174 9.87 -0.17 25.60
N THR A 175 8.86 0.20 26.40
CA THR A 175 8.45 -0.56 27.59
C THR A 175 7.33 -1.57 27.28
N ASP A 176 6.37 -1.20 26.45
CA ASP A 176 5.17 -1.95 26.11
C ASP A 176 4.77 -1.70 24.65
N THR A 177 5.03 -2.67 23.78
CA THR A 177 4.64 -2.61 22.36
C THR A 177 3.11 -2.65 22.17
N ALA A 178 2.34 -3.04 23.20
CA ALA A 178 0.88 -2.98 23.16
C ALA A 178 0.36 -1.53 23.15
N VAL A 179 1.20 -0.51 23.37
CA VAL A 179 0.82 0.90 23.24
C VAL A 179 0.34 1.23 21.82
N VAL A 180 0.85 0.56 20.79
CA VAL A 180 0.39 0.73 19.40
C VAL A 180 -1.07 0.29 19.26
N VAL A 181 -1.40 -0.88 19.81
CA VAL A 181 -2.77 -1.43 19.78
C VAL A 181 -3.72 -0.52 20.56
N LYS A 182 -3.29 -0.02 21.73
CA LYS A 182 -4.06 0.95 22.53
C LYS A 182 -4.31 2.25 21.76
N ALA A 183 -3.32 2.76 21.03
CA ALA A 183 -3.47 3.95 20.20
C ALA A 183 -4.45 3.73 19.03
N MET A 184 -4.45 2.55 18.41
CA MET A 184 -5.41 2.20 17.36
C MET A 184 -6.85 2.13 17.88
N ARG A 185 -7.06 1.65 19.13
CA ARG A 185 -8.39 1.61 19.78
C ARG A 185 -9.06 2.97 19.92
N ILE A 186 -8.32 4.08 19.93
CA ILE A 186 -8.88 5.43 20.01
C ILE A 186 -9.91 5.67 18.90
N ARG A 187 -9.64 5.17 17.68
CA ARG A 187 -10.56 5.29 16.55
C ARG A 187 -11.88 4.52 16.78
N GLN A 188 -11.79 3.33 17.38
CA GLN A 188 -12.93 2.50 17.70
C GLN A 188 -13.81 3.16 18.77
N GLU A 189 -13.20 3.63 19.87
CA GLU A 189 -13.91 4.31 20.96
C GLU A 189 -14.61 5.59 20.47
N LEU A 190 -14.00 6.33 19.55
CA LEU A 190 -14.61 7.50 18.91
C LEU A 190 -15.84 7.12 18.07
N THR A 191 -15.78 6.01 17.33
CA THR A 191 -16.91 5.52 16.52
C THR A 191 -18.06 5.04 17.42
N GLN A 192 -17.74 4.39 18.54
CA GLN A 192 -18.70 3.93 19.55
C GLN A 192 -19.24 5.06 20.46
N LYS A 193 -18.83 6.31 20.22
CA LYS A 193 -19.19 7.51 21.02
C LYS A 193 -18.76 7.43 22.49
N ARG A 194 -17.73 6.63 22.79
CA ARG A 194 -17.12 6.47 24.12
C ARG A 194 -15.96 7.46 24.28
N PHE A 195 -16.31 8.74 24.41
CA PHE A 195 -15.32 9.82 24.46
C PHE A 195 -14.40 9.78 25.69
N ASN A 196 -14.90 9.33 26.84
CA ASN A 196 -14.10 9.25 28.05
C ASN A 196 -12.99 8.20 27.94
N ASP A 197 -13.30 7.05 27.34
CA ASP A 197 -12.32 5.99 27.11
C ASP A 197 -11.26 6.43 26.09
N ALA A 198 -11.67 7.14 25.04
CA ALA A 198 -10.75 7.74 24.07
C ALA A 198 -9.83 8.80 24.72
N LEU A 199 -10.32 9.60 25.68
CA LEU A 199 -9.50 10.56 26.43
C LEU A 199 -8.47 9.85 27.33
N MET A 200 -8.86 8.76 28.00
CA MET A 200 -7.92 7.97 28.78
C MET A 200 -6.82 7.38 27.89
N LEU A 201 -7.17 6.80 26.74
CA LEU A 201 -6.21 6.27 25.78
C LEU A 201 -5.29 7.36 25.22
N MET A 202 -5.77 8.57 24.98
CA MET A 202 -4.93 9.70 24.56
C MET A 202 -3.86 10.05 25.59
N HIS A 203 -4.23 10.04 26.87
CA HIS A 203 -3.28 10.24 27.96
C HIS A 203 -2.31 9.06 28.11
N GLU A 204 -2.81 7.83 27.96
CA GLU A 204 -2.04 6.60 28.12
C GLU A 204 -1.09 6.30 26.96
N CYS A 205 -1.38 6.77 25.75
CA CYS A 205 -0.50 6.55 24.60
C CYS A 205 0.40 7.76 24.34
N PHE A 206 -0.16 8.97 24.41
CA PHE A 206 0.52 10.19 23.94
C PHE A 206 0.80 11.20 25.06
N GLY A 207 0.36 10.94 26.30
CA GLY A 207 0.52 11.89 27.41
C GLY A 207 -0.34 13.14 27.30
N LEU A 208 -1.30 13.17 26.36
CA LEU A 208 -2.16 14.32 26.13
C LEU A 208 -3.21 14.45 27.24
N GLN A 209 -3.43 15.69 27.70
CA GLN A 209 -4.42 15.99 28.74
C GLN A 209 -5.18 17.29 28.43
N GLY A 210 -6.38 17.43 29.02
CA GLY A 210 -7.15 18.66 28.97
C GLY A 210 -7.53 19.09 27.55
N ILE A 211 -7.23 20.35 27.21
CA ILE A 211 -7.67 20.97 25.96
C ILE A 211 -6.98 20.35 24.74
N GLU A 212 -5.71 19.96 24.86
CA GLU A 212 -4.96 19.36 23.74
C GLU A 212 -5.56 17.99 23.34
N ALA A 213 -5.92 17.17 24.33
CA ALA A 213 -6.59 15.89 24.08
C ALA A 213 -7.97 16.08 23.42
N MET A 214 -8.73 17.10 23.83
CA MET A 214 -10.02 17.43 23.21
C MET A 214 -9.87 17.88 21.75
N ILE A 215 -8.88 18.72 21.44
CA ILE A 215 -8.59 19.16 20.06
C ILE A 215 -8.22 17.97 19.18
N ALA A 216 -7.34 17.09 19.68
CA ALA A 216 -6.91 15.89 18.97
C ALA A 216 -8.08 14.97 18.64
N LEU A 217 -8.95 14.67 19.63
CA LEU A 217 -10.12 13.82 19.43
C LEU A 217 -11.16 14.44 18.50
N GLN A 218 -11.38 15.76 18.59
CA GLN A 218 -12.28 16.47 17.69
C GLN A 218 -11.81 16.34 16.24
N LYS A 219 -10.51 16.55 15.99
CA LYS A 219 -9.93 16.43 14.66
C LYS A 219 -9.94 15.00 14.12
N MET A 220 -9.65 14.01 14.97
CA MET A 220 -9.81 12.60 14.60
C MET A 220 -11.26 12.27 14.22
N ARG A 221 -12.23 12.81 14.96
CA ARG A 221 -13.65 12.62 14.65
C ARG A 221 -14.03 13.24 13.31
N GLU A 222 -13.49 14.41 12.99
CA GLU A 222 -13.67 15.06 11.68
C GLU A 222 -13.09 14.22 10.55
N ILE A 223 -11.90 13.62 10.74
CA ILE A 223 -11.27 12.73 9.76
C ILE A 223 -12.11 11.44 9.56
N ILE A 224 -12.67 10.88 10.62
CA ILE A 224 -13.52 9.68 10.54
C ILE A 224 -14.88 10.00 9.90
N ALA A 225 -15.44 11.17 10.21
CA ALA A 225 -16.74 11.61 9.70
C ALA A 225 -16.67 12.14 8.26
N ALA A 226 -15.50 12.54 7.78
CA ALA A 226 -15.28 12.87 6.38
C ALA A 226 -15.18 11.56 5.58
N PRO A 227 -16.22 11.16 4.81
CA PRO A 227 -16.06 10.06 3.87
C PRO A 227 -14.96 10.46 2.89
N SER A 228 -14.04 9.55 2.64
CA SER A 228 -12.98 9.65 1.64
C SER A 228 -13.57 9.97 0.25
N ASN A 229 -13.79 11.25 -0.03
CA ASN A 229 -14.00 11.78 -1.37
C ASN A 229 -12.63 11.97 -2.00
N SER A 230 -12.06 10.91 -2.56
CA SER A 230 -10.98 10.92 -3.57
C SER A 230 -10.77 9.52 -4.12
#